data_AF-A0A935BF42-F1
#
_entry.id   AF-A0A935BF42-F1
#
_cell.length_a   1.000
_cell.length_b   1.000
_cell.length_c   1.000
_cell.angle_alpha   90.00
_cell.angle_beta   90.00
_cell.angle_gamma   90.00
#
_symmetry.space_group_name_H-M   'P 1'
#
loop_
_entity.id
_entity.type
_entity.pdbx_description
1 polymer ?
#
loop_
_entity_poly.entity_id
_entity_poly.type
_entity_poly.pdbx_seq_one_letter_code
_entity_poly.pdbx_strand_id
1 'polypeptide(L)'
;MPAIVITDRDVFVAMIVAIFVFVVVVVAVASLGMRLLRAARQIEVAGSRLNGDAMQEIESLRQRVAYLENRLPSQAISDPDEPEDALYGRATRLLSQGLAPDEVADRLGLSRAEIDLIAVLQRAPSLRGREGAPTS
;
A
#
# COMPACT_ATOMS: atom_id res chain seq x y z
N MET A 1 -2.86 -83.12 -19.37
CA MET A 1 -3.15 -81.72 -18.99
C MET A 1 -3.85 -81.77 -17.63
N PRO A 2 -3.35 -81.12 -16.57
CA PRO A 2 -3.98 -81.20 -15.26
C PRO A 2 -5.36 -80.53 -15.33
N ALA A 3 -6.41 -81.31 -15.05
CA ALA A 3 -7.77 -80.79 -14.93
C ALA A 3 -7.87 -79.99 -13.62
N ILE A 4 -8.09 -78.69 -13.73
CA ILE A 4 -8.37 -77.83 -12.57
C ILE A 4 -9.78 -78.22 -12.09
N VAL A 5 -9.84 -79.05 -11.05
CA VAL A 5 -11.11 -79.38 -10.39
C VAL A 5 -11.43 -78.22 -9.47
N ILE A 6 -12.35 -77.35 -9.92
CA ILE A 6 -12.88 -76.26 -9.10
C ILE A 6 -13.86 -76.88 -8.11
N THR A 7 -13.53 -76.82 -6.82
CA THR A 7 -14.42 -77.27 -5.74
C THR A 7 -15.44 -76.17 -5.44
N ASP A 8 -16.70 -76.51 -5.13
CA ASP A 8 -17.73 -75.51 -4.75
C ASP A 8 -17.29 -74.60 -3.60
N ARG A 9 -16.45 -75.13 -2.69
CA ARG A 9 -15.83 -74.36 -1.60
C ARG A 9 -14.89 -73.27 -2.11
N ASP A 10 -14.12 -73.54 -3.16
CA ASP A 10 -13.18 -72.57 -3.73
C ASP A 10 -13.93 -71.43 -4.41
N VAL A 11 -15.07 -71.72 -5.04
CA VAL A 11 -15.97 -70.71 -5.62
C VAL A 11 -16.55 -69.81 -4.53
N PHE A 12 -17.01 -70.41 -3.41
CA PHE A 12 -17.58 -69.65 -2.30
C PHE A 12 -16.54 -68.74 -1.64
N VAL A 13 -15.32 -69.24 -1.41
CA VAL A 13 -14.22 -68.44 -0.86
C VAL A 13 -13.82 -67.32 -1.83
N ALA A 14 -13.69 -67.62 -3.12
CA ALA A 14 -13.39 -66.62 -4.13
C ALA A 14 -14.46 -65.52 -4.19
N MET A 15 -15.74 -65.87 -4.07
CA MET A 15 -16.84 -64.90 -4.02
C MET A 15 -16.75 -64.00 -2.79
N ILE A 16 -16.50 -64.55 -1.59
CA ILE A 16 -16.34 -63.75 -0.37
C ILE A 16 -15.15 -62.81 -0.49
N VAL A 17 -14.01 -63.28 -0.99
CA VAL A 17 -12.82 -62.45 -1.19
C VAL A 17 -13.09 -61.35 -2.21
N ALA A 18 -13.77 -61.65 -3.31
CA ALA A 18 -14.15 -60.66 -4.31
C ALA A 18 -15.06 -59.57 -3.72
N ILE A 19 -16.05 -59.96 -2.91
CA ILE A 19 -16.94 -59.01 -2.22
C ILE A 19 -16.15 -58.17 -1.23
N PHE A 20 -15.26 -58.78 -0.44
CA PHE A 20 -14.45 -58.06 0.53
C PHE A 20 -13.54 -57.02 -0.14
N VAL A 21 -12.83 -57.43 -1.20
CA VAL A 21 -11.97 -56.53 -1.99
C VAL A 21 -12.81 -55.41 -2.60
N PHE A 22 -13.98 -55.72 -3.15
CA PHE A 22 -14.88 -54.71 -3.70
C PHE A 22 -15.29 -53.68 -2.65
N VAL A 23 -15.71 -54.13 -1.46
CA VAL A 23 -16.07 -53.23 -0.35
C VAL A 23 -14.88 -52.37 0.07
N VAL A 24 -13.70 -52.95 0.22
CA VAL A 24 -12.48 -52.21 0.59
C VAL A 24 -12.15 -51.13 -0.44
N VAL A 25 -12.23 -51.46 -1.73
CA VAL A 25 -11.99 -50.50 -2.82
C VAL A 25 -13.01 -49.36 -2.80
N VAL A 26 -14.30 -49.67 -2.64
CA VAL A 26 -15.37 -48.66 -2.57
C VAL A 26 -15.15 -47.73 -1.38
N VAL A 27 -14.82 -48.28 -0.20
CA VAL A 27 -14.53 -47.48 1.00
C VAL A 27 -13.28 -46.62 0.82
N ALA A 28 -12.22 -47.16 0.21
CA ALA A 28 -11.00 -46.41 -0.08
C ALA A 28 -11.28 -45.22 -1.00
N VAL A 29 -11.98 -45.44 -2.12
CA VAL A 29 -12.35 -44.38 -3.07
C VAL A 29 -13.27 -43.35 -2.41
N ALA A 30 -14.28 -43.78 -1.65
CA ALA A 30 -15.18 -42.87 -0.94
C ALA A 30 -14.43 -42.02 0.10
N SER A 31 -13.51 -42.62 0.85
CA SER A 31 -12.71 -41.92 1.86
C SER A 31 -11.77 -40.88 1.22
N LEU A 32 -11.20 -41.20 0.05
CA LEU A 32 -10.33 -40.30 -0.69
C LEU A 32 -11.11 -39.16 -1.31
N GLY A 33 -12.27 -39.45 -1.91
CA GLY A 33 -13.20 -38.43 -2.42
C GLY A 33 -13.66 -37.48 -1.33
N MET A 34 -14.02 -38.00 -0.15
CA MET A 34 -14.44 -37.18 0.99
C MET A 34 -13.32 -36.27 1.51
N ARG A 35 -12.07 -36.75 1.51
CA ARG A 35 -10.89 -35.93 1.88
C ARG A 35 -10.66 -34.80 0.89
N LEU A 36 -10.74 -35.08 -0.40
CA LEU A 36 -10.61 -34.07 -1.47
C LEU A 36 -11.73 -33.03 -1.41
N LEU A 37 -12.98 -33.46 -1.21
CA LEU A 37 -14.13 -32.55 -1.03
C LEU A 37 -13.97 -31.63 0.19
N ARG A 38 -13.43 -32.16 1.30
CA ARG A 38 -13.14 -31.35 2.50
C ARG A 38 -12.03 -30.34 2.25
N ALA A 39 -10.96 -30.73 1.56
CA ALA A 39 -9.87 -29.84 1.18
C ALA A 39 -10.34 -28.73 0.24
N ALA A 40 -11.14 -29.07 -0.77
CA ALA A 40 -11.72 -28.11 -1.70
C ALA A 40 -12.61 -27.07 -0.98
N ARG A 41 -13.47 -27.51 -0.05
CA ARG A 41 -14.29 -26.60 0.76
C ARG A 41 -13.45 -25.70 1.66
N GLN A 42 -12.34 -26.20 2.22
CA GLN A 42 -11.44 -25.36 3.03
C GLN A 42 -10.77 -24.27 2.20
N ILE A 43 -10.36 -24.59 0.96
CA ILE A 43 -9.76 -23.61 0.04
C ILE A 43 -10.77 -22.53 -0.35
N GLU A 44 -12.02 -22.90 -0.62
CA GLU A 44 -13.09 -21.97 -0.98
C GLU A 44 -13.44 -21.01 0.19
N VAL A 45 -13.47 -21.53 1.42
CA VAL A 45 -13.70 -20.71 2.62
C VAL A 45 -12.50 -19.82 2.92
N ALA A 46 -11.27 -20.29 2.71
CA ALA A 46 -10.07 -19.47 2.87
C ALA A 46 -9.99 -18.36 1.82
N GLY A 47 -10.29 -18.66 0.55
CA GLY A 47 -10.30 -17.70 -0.54
C GLY A 47 -11.38 -16.63 -0.39
N SER A 48 -12.57 -17.00 0.09
CA SER A 48 -13.65 -16.02 0.33
C SER A 48 -13.33 -15.06 1.49
N ARG A 49 -12.66 -15.54 2.55
CA ARG A 49 -12.19 -14.68 3.65
C ARG A 49 -11.10 -13.71 3.19
N LEU A 50 -10.11 -14.19 2.45
CA LEU A 50 -9.04 -13.34 1.91
C LEU A 50 -9.57 -12.24 0.97
N ASN A 51 -10.55 -12.56 0.13
CA ASN A 51 -11.19 -11.57 -0.73
C ASN A 51 -12.03 -10.57 0.07
N GLY A 52 -12.72 -11.00 1.13
CA GLY A 52 -13.48 -10.13 2.01
C GLY A 52 -12.58 -9.13 2.75
N ASP A 53 -11.48 -9.63 3.34
CA ASP A 53 -10.51 -8.81 4.05
C ASP A 53 -9.83 -7.80 3.11
N ALA A 54 -9.43 -8.24 1.90
CA ALA A 54 -8.85 -7.35 0.89
C ALA A 54 -9.83 -6.24 0.44
N MET A 55 -11.11 -6.57 0.28
CA MET A 55 -12.13 -5.59 -0.10
C MET A 55 -12.37 -4.57 1.01
N GLN A 56 -12.36 -5.02 2.27
CA GLN A 56 -12.51 -4.15 3.43
C GLN A 56 -11.30 -3.25 3.62
N GLU A 57 -10.09 -3.75 3.37
CA GLU A 57 -8.86 -2.98 3.40
C GLU A 57 -8.87 -1.89 2.31
N ILE A 58 -9.26 -2.24 1.07
CA ILE A 58 -9.41 -1.28 -0.03
C ILE A 58 -10.38 -0.16 0.32
N GLU A 59 -11.52 -0.49 0.91
CA GLU A 59 -12.52 0.52 1.30
C GLU A 59 -11.97 1.45 2.40
N SER A 60 -11.24 0.90 3.39
CA SER A 60 -10.60 1.69 4.43
C SER A 60 -9.52 2.64 3.89
N LEU A 61 -8.75 2.16 2.89
CA LEU A 61 -7.74 2.95 2.19
C LEU A 61 -8.37 4.08 1.39
N ARG A 62 -9.46 3.79 0.65
CA ARG A 62 -10.22 4.81 -0.08
C ARG A 62 -10.76 5.89 0.85
N GLN A 63 -11.31 5.49 1.99
CA GLN A 63 -11.83 6.45 2.97
C GLN A 63 -10.72 7.32 3.58
N ARG A 64 -9.54 6.74 3.85
CA ARG A 64 -8.35 7.49 4.29
C ARG A 64 -7.84 8.46 3.23
N VAL A 65 -7.78 8.04 1.97
CA VAL A 65 -7.40 8.91 0.86
C VAL A 65 -8.38 10.06 0.74
N ALA A 66 -9.69 9.79 0.72
CA ALA A 66 -10.70 10.85 0.67
C ALA A 66 -10.62 11.81 1.87
N TYR A 67 -10.33 11.29 3.07
CA TYR A 67 -10.12 12.12 4.26
C TYR A 67 -8.88 13.02 4.14
N LEU A 68 -7.76 12.49 3.63
CA LEU A 68 -6.54 13.25 3.42
C LEU A 68 -6.73 14.27 2.31
N GLU A 69 -7.31 13.89 1.17
CA GLU A 69 -7.66 14.79 0.07
C GLU A 69 -8.56 15.94 0.52
N ASN A 70 -9.48 15.70 1.45
CA ASN A 70 -10.33 16.75 2.02
C ASN A 70 -9.61 17.60 3.10
N ARG A 71 -8.52 17.09 3.68
CA ARG A 71 -7.64 17.85 4.59
C ARG A 71 -6.63 18.71 3.87
N LEU A 72 -6.08 18.28 2.73
CA LEU A 72 -5.17 19.09 1.92
C LEU A 72 -5.69 20.51 1.59
N PRO A 73 -6.97 20.73 1.20
CA PRO A 73 -7.48 22.09 0.97
C PRO A 73 -7.64 22.90 2.26
N SER A 74 -7.75 22.24 3.43
CA SER A 74 -7.80 22.92 4.73
C SER A 74 -6.39 23.23 5.28
N GLN A 75 -5.41 22.37 4.98
CA GLN A 75 -4.02 22.50 5.45
C GLN A 75 -3.18 23.41 4.54
N ALA A 76 -3.53 23.51 3.25
CA ALA A 76 -2.96 24.53 2.35
C ALA A 76 -3.39 25.97 2.69
N ILE A 77 -4.32 26.15 3.64
CA ILE A 77 -4.82 27.47 4.08
C ILE A 77 -4.48 27.73 5.56
N SER A 78 -4.11 26.71 6.34
CA SER A 78 -3.72 26.87 7.75
C SER A 78 -2.27 26.45 7.92
N ASP A 79 -1.40 27.37 7.52
CA ASP A 79 0.04 27.29 7.69
C ASP A 79 0.41 27.50 9.17
N PRO A 80 1.12 26.57 9.84
CA PRO A 80 1.63 26.81 11.19
C PRO A 80 2.82 27.81 11.24
N ASP A 81 3.30 28.30 10.09
CA ASP A 81 4.45 29.22 9.97
C ASP A 81 4.08 30.70 9.71
N GLU A 82 2.81 31.08 9.89
CA GLU A 82 2.29 32.44 9.66
C GLU A 82 3.11 33.60 10.31
N PRO A 83 3.76 33.48 11.49
CA PRO A 83 4.59 34.56 12.01
C PRO A 83 5.95 34.67 11.29
N GLU A 84 6.55 33.57 10.84
CA GLU A 84 7.89 33.58 10.23
C GLU A 84 7.87 34.16 8.82
N ASP A 85 6.86 33.79 8.01
CA ASP A 85 6.66 34.38 6.69
C ASP A 85 6.40 35.88 6.74
N ALA A 86 5.69 36.36 7.77
CA ALA A 86 5.51 37.78 8.02
C ALA A 86 6.83 38.48 8.42
N LEU A 87 7.71 37.81 9.16
CA LEU A 87 9.04 38.33 9.55
C LEU A 87 9.97 38.43 8.33
N TYR A 88 10.05 37.40 7.50
CA TYR A 88 10.84 37.41 6.26
C TYR A 88 10.28 38.42 5.24
N GLY A 89 8.96 38.50 5.09
CA GLY A 89 8.30 39.52 4.28
C GLY A 89 8.57 40.95 4.76
N ARG A 90 8.82 41.15 6.06
CA ARG A 90 9.20 42.44 6.62
C ARG A 90 10.70 42.72 6.45
N ALA A 91 11.55 41.73 6.63
CA ALA A 91 13.00 41.81 6.40
C ALA A 91 13.30 42.23 4.95
N THR A 92 12.63 41.57 4.00
CA THR A 92 12.77 41.85 2.56
C THR A 92 12.40 43.30 2.20
N ARG A 93 11.32 43.84 2.80
CA ARG A 93 10.92 45.24 2.62
C ARG A 93 11.93 46.23 3.20
N LEU A 94 12.46 45.97 4.40
CA LEU A 94 13.44 46.86 5.03
C LEU A 94 14.76 46.90 4.25
N LEU A 95 15.23 45.75 3.77
CA LEU A 95 16.39 45.67 2.88
C LEU A 95 16.15 46.46 1.57
N SER A 96 14.96 46.35 0.98
CA SER A 96 14.61 47.10 -0.24
C SER A 96 14.51 48.61 -0.02
N GLN A 97 14.30 49.06 1.23
CA GLN A 97 14.31 50.47 1.62
C GLN A 97 15.74 50.99 1.88
N GLY A 98 16.76 50.15 1.70
CA GLY A 98 18.17 50.52 1.85
C GLY A 98 18.70 50.46 3.29
N LEU A 99 17.98 49.82 4.22
CA LEU A 99 18.53 49.57 5.55
C LEU A 99 19.70 48.58 5.49
N ALA A 100 20.68 48.80 6.37
CA ALA A 100 21.81 47.90 6.50
C ALA A 100 21.36 46.54 7.07
N PRO A 101 21.94 45.40 6.62
CA PRO A 101 21.60 44.06 7.09
C PRO A 101 21.65 43.92 8.63
N ASP A 102 22.63 44.57 9.26
CA ASP A 102 22.83 44.54 10.70
C ASP A 102 21.67 45.23 11.45
N GLU A 103 21.15 46.33 10.93
CA GLU A 103 20.00 47.04 11.52
C GLU A 103 18.69 46.28 11.33
N VAL A 104 18.56 45.54 10.23
CA VAL A 104 17.38 44.70 9.97
C VAL A 104 17.37 43.49 10.92
N ALA A 105 18.54 42.88 11.16
CA ALA A 105 18.71 41.77 12.10
C ALA A 105 18.32 42.19 13.53
N ASP A 106 18.85 43.31 14.01
CA ASP A 106 18.55 43.84 15.34
C ASP A 106 17.06 44.20 15.51
N ARG A 107 16.43 44.73 14.46
CA ARG A 107 15.04 45.22 14.51
C ARG A 107 14.00 44.11 14.42
N LEU A 108 14.33 42.99 13.81
CA LEU A 108 13.44 41.84 13.65
C LEU A 108 13.81 40.66 14.57
N GLY A 109 14.92 40.76 15.31
CA GLY A 109 15.42 39.68 16.16
C GLY A 109 15.92 38.48 15.37
N LEU A 110 16.30 38.69 14.11
CA LEU A 110 16.77 37.65 13.19
C LEU A 110 18.30 37.55 13.22
N SER A 111 18.83 36.41 12.79
CA SER A 111 20.28 36.23 12.72
C SER A 111 20.88 37.05 11.57
N ARG A 112 22.11 37.55 11.75
CA ARG A 112 22.85 38.23 10.67
C ARG A 112 22.99 37.35 9.42
N ALA A 113 23.30 36.06 9.63
CA ALA A 113 23.44 35.09 8.54
C ALA A 113 22.14 34.88 7.75
N GLU A 114 21.01 35.04 8.42
CA GLU A 114 19.67 34.88 7.84
C GLU A 114 19.28 36.10 7.00
N ILE A 115 19.57 37.31 7.48
CA ILE A 115 19.40 38.53 6.68
C ILE A 115 20.33 38.55 5.45
N ASP A 116 21.59 38.11 5.61
CA ASP A 116 22.54 37.99 4.49
C ASP A 116 22.04 36.99 3.44
N LEU A 117 21.47 35.86 3.85
CA LEU A 117 20.85 34.89 2.95
C LEU A 117 19.68 35.51 2.17
N ILE A 118 18.80 36.26 2.84
CA ILE A 118 17.68 36.96 2.19
C ILE A 118 18.20 37.98 1.17
N ALA A 119 19.22 38.75 1.51
CA ALA A 119 19.82 39.73 0.60
C ALA A 119 20.44 39.06 -0.64
N VAL A 120 21.10 37.91 -0.48
CA VAL A 120 21.63 37.10 -1.59
C VAL A 120 20.50 36.57 -2.47
N LEU A 121 19.45 36.02 -1.87
CA LEU A 121 18.29 35.48 -2.57
C LEU A 121 17.48 36.55 -3.32
N GLN A 122 17.51 37.81 -2.87
CA GLN A 122 16.92 38.95 -3.59
C GLN A 122 17.73 39.40 -4.81
N ARG A 123 19.05 39.17 -4.82
CA ARG A 123 19.92 39.50 -5.95
C ARG A 123 19.94 38.40 -7.02
N ALA A 124 19.80 37.14 -6.60
CA ALA A 124 19.73 35.96 -7.46
C ALA A 124 18.58 35.88 -8.52
N PRO A 125 17.38 36.52 -8.37
CA PRO A 125 16.28 36.39 -9.34
C PRO A 125 16.63 37.01 -10.70
N SER A 126 17.61 37.92 -10.72
CA SER A 126 18.12 38.56 -11.94
C SER A 126 18.90 37.61 -12.87
N LEU A 127 19.28 36.42 -12.40
CA LEU A 127 20.02 35.41 -13.19
C LEU A 127 19.12 34.35 -13.83
N ARG A 128 17.85 34.23 -13.42
CA ARG A 128 16.92 33.19 -13.91
C ARG A 128 16.10 33.61 -15.13
N GLY A 129 16.15 34.88 -15.54
CA GLY A 129 15.36 35.45 -16.63
C GLY A 129 16.04 35.51 -18.00
N ARG A 130 17.26 34.98 -18.17
CA ARG A 130 18.03 35.10 -19.43
C ARG A 130 18.21 33.78 -20.22
N GLU A 131 17.65 32.67 -19.75
CA GLU A 131 17.74 31.35 -20.42
C GLU A 131 16.53 31.00 -21.31
N GLY A 132 15.59 31.92 -21.54
CA GLY A 132 14.29 31.63 -22.16
C GLY A 132 13.98 32.30 -23.50
N ALA A 133 14.94 32.69 -24.32
CA ALA A 133 14.67 33.20 -25.67
C ALA A 133 14.93 32.13 -26.74
N PRO A 134 13.93 31.33 -27.16
CA PRO A 134 14.03 30.57 -28.39
C PRO A 134 13.96 31.53 -29.56
N THR A 135 15.03 31.56 -30.34
CA THR A 135 15.05 32.08 -31.71
C THR A 135 14.02 31.33 -32.55
N SER A 136 13.10 32.06 -33.16
CA SER A 136 12.38 31.65 -34.37
C SER A 136 12.14 32.90 -35.21
#